data_AF-A0A1M5K7W2-F1
#
_entry.id   AF-A0A1M5K7W2-F1
#
_cell.length_a   1.000
_cell.length_b   1.000
_cell.length_c   1.000
_cell.angle_alpha   90.00
_cell.angle_beta   90.00
_cell.angle_gamma   90.00
#
_symmetry.space_group_name_H-M   'P 1'
#
loop_
_entity.id
_entity.type
_entity.pdbx_description
1 polymer ?
#
loop_
_entity_poly.entity_id
_entity_poly.type
_entity_poly.pdbx_seq_one_letter_code
_entity_poly.pdbx_strand_id
1 'polypeptide(L)'
;MKHRFLIIALLTTLVSCGSMLTENENKAIDEVLEFFGGYCKYSVGVSASTEEGEKKYFELELSQSNSLTKFKDNKEIVTSKLSYIFFCKLSEKEKENYTHIRGTLLYDNGEKFSKDYSIEELETVKNKLLIVDKVVSLIKNKNFIELKDLLNDQESFRYDKNELVTNIEKVEPEFGNIKEYRLFGFKFSYAGDNEILKIYGVVLRDKNNHELSIYLDPNSKKEEILKLDYEL
;
A
#
# COMPACT_ATOMS: atom_id res chain seq x y z
N MET A 1 -4.46 -44.30 14.23
CA MET A 1 -4.58 -42.83 14.17
C MET A 1 -3.63 -42.21 15.18
N LYS A 2 -2.50 -41.65 14.72
CA LYS A 2 -1.56 -40.90 15.58
C LYS A 2 -1.69 -39.43 15.19
N HIS A 3 -2.34 -38.63 16.04
CA HIS A 3 -2.33 -37.18 15.93
C HIS A 3 -0.91 -36.69 16.20
N ARG A 4 -0.21 -36.24 15.16
CA ARG A 4 1.05 -35.51 15.29
C ARG A 4 0.71 -34.06 15.62
N PHE A 5 1.00 -33.65 16.85
CA PHE A 5 1.01 -32.25 17.23
C PHE A 5 2.14 -31.54 16.49
N LEU A 6 1.80 -30.61 15.61
CA LEU A 6 2.75 -29.69 14.99
C LEU A 6 3.11 -28.63 16.05
N ILE A 7 4.33 -28.69 16.58
CA ILE A 7 4.87 -27.66 17.47
C ILE A 7 5.41 -26.55 16.58
N ILE A 8 4.69 -25.43 16.48
CA ILE A 8 5.16 -24.20 15.84
C ILE A 8 6.00 -23.46 16.89
N ALA A 9 7.32 -23.52 16.75
CA ALA A 9 8.25 -22.74 17.58
C ALA A 9 8.59 -21.44 16.85
N LEU A 10 7.89 -20.34 17.19
CA LEU A 10 8.23 -18.99 16.72
C LEU A 10 9.36 -18.44 17.58
N LEU A 11 10.62 -18.61 17.15
CA LEU A 11 11.79 -18.08 17.84
C LEU A 11 12.06 -16.64 17.37
N THR A 12 11.45 -15.65 18.02
CA THR A 12 11.76 -14.23 17.76
C THR A 12 13.00 -13.83 18.54
N THR A 13 14.16 -13.75 17.89
CA THR A 13 15.35 -13.14 18.48
C THR A 13 15.36 -11.66 18.11
N LEU A 14 15.05 -10.79 19.06
CA LEU A 14 15.28 -9.36 18.93
C LEU A 14 16.78 -9.12 19.09
N VAL A 15 17.51 -9.10 17.98
CA VAL A 15 18.92 -8.73 17.98
C VAL A 15 18.99 -7.22 18.21
N SER A 16 19.04 -6.80 19.47
CA SER A 16 19.43 -5.43 19.85
C SER A 16 20.94 -5.27 19.67
N CYS A 17 21.40 -5.36 18.41
CA CYS A 17 22.70 -4.84 18.03
C CYS A 17 22.44 -3.41 17.58
N GLY A 18 23.03 -2.43 18.26
CA GLY A 18 22.91 -1.01 17.93
C GLY A 18 23.59 -0.67 16.61
N SER A 19 23.11 -1.23 15.49
CA SER A 19 23.41 -0.70 14.17
C SER A 19 22.79 0.68 14.10
N MET A 20 23.66 1.69 14.04
CA MET A 20 23.24 3.06 13.77
C MET A 20 22.45 3.04 12.45
N LEU A 21 21.23 3.57 12.48
CA LEU A 21 20.41 3.71 11.28
C LEU A 21 21.19 4.46 10.21
N THR A 22 21.01 4.08 8.97
CA THR A 22 21.56 4.86 7.85
C THR A 22 20.84 6.20 7.75
N GLU A 23 21.40 7.13 6.96
CA GLU A 23 20.77 8.42 6.72
C GLU A 23 19.40 8.26 6.05
N ASN A 24 19.26 7.31 5.11
CA ASN A 24 18.01 7.07 4.41
C ASN A 24 16.95 6.42 5.30
N GLU A 25 17.34 5.49 6.18
CA GLU A 25 16.43 4.89 7.16
C GLU A 25 15.90 5.95 8.15
N ASN A 26 16.76 6.87 8.60
CA ASN A 26 16.32 8.00 9.42
C ASN A 26 15.34 8.90 8.65
N LYS A 27 15.67 9.30 7.42
CA LYS A 27 14.77 10.13 6.58
C LYS A 27 13.43 9.45 6.30
N ALA A 28 13.42 8.13 6.15
CA ALA A 28 12.19 7.36 6.02
C ALA A 28 11.33 7.44 7.28
N ILE A 29 11.92 7.29 8.46
CA ILE A 29 11.19 7.41 9.73
C ILE A 29 10.67 8.84 9.90
N ASP A 30 11.45 9.85 9.54
CA ASP A 30 11.01 11.24 9.58
C ASP A 30 9.81 11.48 8.66
N GLU A 31 9.81 10.95 7.43
CA GLU A 31 8.68 11.09 6.51
C GLU A 31 7.44 10.30 6.97
N VAL A 32 7.64 9.16 7.63
CA VAL A 32 6.55 8.43 8.31
C VAL A 32 5.91 9.32 9.37
N LEU A 33 6.71 9.97 10.21
CA LEU A 33 6.23 10.85 11.27
C LEU A 33 5.60 12.12 10.71
N GLU A 34 6.11 12.67 9.62
CA GLU A 34 5.49 13.80 8.92
C GLU A 34 4.11 13.42 8.37
N PHE A 35 3.98 12.22 7.80
CA PHE A 35 2.71 11.76 7.23
C PHE A 35 1.67 11.39 8.28
N PHE A 36 2.05 10.61 9.29
CA PHE A 36 1.11 10.04 10.26
C PHE A 36 1.03 10.83 11.57
N GLY A 37 2.05 11.62 11.91
CA GLY A 37 2.25 12.15 13.26
C GLY A 37 2.53 11.03 14.28
N GLY A 38 2.48 11.37 15.57
CA GLY A 38 2.61 10.42 16.67
C GLY A 38 4.06 10.01 16.94
N TYR A 39 4.25 8.73 17.27
CA TYR A 39 5.55 8.16 17.62
C TYR A 39 5.81 6.87 16.84
N CYS A 40 7.01 6.74 16.28
CA CYS A 40 7.45 5.59 15.51
C CYS A 40 8.67 4.96 16.18
N LYS A 41 8.49 3.75 16.70
CA LYS A 41 9.59 2.90 17.18
C LYS A 41 10.05 2.01 16.03
N TYR A 42 11.34 1.70 15.98
CA TYR A 42 11.88 0.78 14.98
C TYR A 42 12.67 -0.37 15.60
N SER A 43 12.79 -1.45 14.84
CA SER A 43 13.70 -2.57 15.15
C SER A 43 14.03 -3.37 13.90
N VAL A 44 15.18 -4.04 13.90
CA VAL A 44 15.50 -5.07 12.88
C VAL A 44 15.33 -6.43 13.53
N GLY A 45 14.63 -7.33 12.83
CA GLY A 45 14.33 -8.66 13.33
C GLY A 45 14.56 -9.74 12.28
N VAL A 46 14.66 -10.97 12.76
CA VAL A 46 14.66 -12.18 11.93
C VAL A 46 13.56 -13.10 12.47
N SER A 47 12.75 -13.64 11.58
CA SER A 47 11.78 -14.69 11.88
C SER A 47 11.92 -15.82 10.88
N ALA A 48 11.91 -17.06 11.34
CA ALA A 48 11.97 -18.22 10.47
C ALA A 48 10.74 -19.12 10.66
N SER A 49 10.19 -19.64 9.57
CA SER A 49 9.14 -20.66 9.59
C SER A 49 9.46 -21.78 8.59
N THR A 50 8.86 -22.95 8.78
CA THR A 50 9.06 -24.10 7.88
C THR A 50 8.39 -23.93 6.52
N GLU A 51 7.43 -23.01 6.40
CA GLU A 51 6.64 -22.79 5.18
C GLU A 51 7.17 -21.61 4.36
N GLU A 52 7.59 -20.53 5.03
CA GLU A 52 7.95 -19.26 4.39
C GLU A 52 9.46 -18.96 4.45
N GLY A 53 10.25 -19.84 5.07
CA GLY A 53 11.69 -19.67 5.23
C GLY A 53 12.06 -18.56 6.23
N GLU A 54 13.27 -18.02 6.07
CA GLU A 54 13.78 -16.94 6.91
C GLU A 54 13.37 -15.57 6.35
N LYS A 55 12.76 -14.75 7.20
CA LYS A 55 12.40 -13.36 6.94
C LYS A 55 13.28 -12.45 7.78
N LYS A 56 14.11 -11.64 7.14
CA LYS A 56 14.83 -10.54 7.78
C LYS A 56 14.05 -9.26 7.51
N TYR A 57 13.60 -8.58 8.56
CA TYR A 57 12.69 -7.46 8.42
C TYR A 57 13.15 -6.22 9.19
N PHE A 58 12.85 -5.06 8.62
CA PHE A 58 12.83 -3.79 9.35
C PHE A 58 11.39 -3.54 9.81
N GLU A 59 11.19 -3.35 11.11
CA GLU A 59 9.88 -3.09 11.71
C GLU A 59 9.74 -1.62 12.08
N LEU A 60 8.59 -1.05 11.72
CA LEU A 60 8.13 0.28 12.10
C LEU A 60 6.85 0.11 12.93
N GLU A 61 6.93 0.45 14.21
CA GLU A 61 5.80 0.44 15.14
C GLU A 61 5.28 1.86 15.36
N LEU A 62 4.16 2.18 14.73
CA LEU A 62 3.45 3.45 14.86
C LEU A 62 2.51 3.41 16.07
N SER A 63 2.56 4.45 16.90
CA SER A 63 1.73 4.63 18.09
C SER A 63 1.38 6.10 18.29
N GLN A 64 0.40 6.39 19.16
CA GLN A 64 0.03 7.76 19.54
C GLN A 64 -0.27 8.69 18.35
N SER A 65 -0.80 8.13 17.25
CA SER A 65 -1.13 8.87 16.04
C SER A 65 -2.65 8.95 15.88
N ASN A 66 -3.17 10.17 15.63
CA ASN A 66 -4.59 10.38 15.32
C ASN A 66 -5.06 9.56 14.11
N SER A 67 -4.15 9.22 13.19
CA SER A 67 -4.41 8.37 12.03
C SER A 67 -4.83 6.96 12.43
N LEU A 68 -4.35 6.43 13.56
CA LEU A 68 -4.74 5.10 14.06
C LEU A 68 -6.21 5.04 14.45
N THR A 69 -6.75 6.14 14.97
CA THR A 69 -8.18 6.24 15.31
C THR A 69 -9.02 6.40 14.05
N LYS A 70 -8.57 7.24 13.11
CA LYS A 70 -9.30 7.51 11.85
C LYS A 70 -9.42 6.28 10.95
N PHE A 71 -8.41 5.42 10.92
CA PHE A 71 -8.33 4.25 10.05
C PHE A 71 -8.43 2.93 10.83
N LYS A 72 -9.10 2.92 11.98
CA LYS A 72 -9.15 1.74 12.87
C LYS A 72 -9.69 0.48 12.18
N ASP A 73 -10.63 0.63 11.26
CA ASP A 73 -11.22 -0.49 10.50
C ASP A 73 -10.41 -0.85 9.25
N ASN A 74 -9.39 -0.05 8.91
CA ASN A 74 -8.56 -0.18 7.71
C ASN A 74 -7.07 -0.29 8.07
N LYS A 75 -6.75 -1.11 9.08
CA LYS A 75 -5.40 -1.29 9.64
C LYS A 75 -4.35 -1.60 8.58
N GLU A 76 -4.72 -2.43 7.60
CA GLU A 76 -3.85 -2.84 6.50
C GLU A 76 -3.47 -1.69 5.55
N ILE A 77 -4.37 -0.73 5.34
CA ILE A 77 -4.07 0.47 4.54
C ILE A 77 -2.98 1.30 5.24
N VAL A 78 -3.06 1.42 6.57
CA VAL A 78 -2.06 2.15 7.36
C VAL A 78 -0.71 1.44 7.34
N THR A 79 -0.67 0.13 7.62
CA THR A 79 0.60 -0.62 7.64
C THR A 79 1.26 -0.69 6.27
N SER A 80 0.48 -0.82 5.18
CA SER A 80 1.03 -0.83 3.83
C SER A 80 1.64 0.52 3.45
N LYS A 81 0.97 1.63 3.77
CA LYS A 81 1.50 2.97 3.54
C LYS A 81 2.74 3.27 4.38
N LEU A 82 2.74 2.85 5.65
CA LEU A 82 3.90 2.94 6.55
C LEU A 82 5.11 2.24 5.95
N SER A 83 4.96 0.96 5.56
CA SER A 83 6.04 0.18 4.95
C SER A 83 6.48 0.77 3.60
N TYR A 84 5.56 1.30 2.80
CA TYR A 84 5.86 1.89 1.50
C TYR A 84 6.66 3.20 1.58
N ILE A 85 6.30 4.10 2.52
CA ILE A 85 7.07 5.33 2.76
C ILE A 85 8.53 4.97 3.06
N PHE A 86 8.73 4.02 3.98
CA PHE A 86 10.07 3.62 4.38
C PHE A 86 10.86 3.04 3.21
N PHE A 87 10.26 2.07 2.52
CA PHE A 87 10.82 1.45 1.32
C PHE A 87 11.27 2.45 0.26
N CYS A 88 10.47 3.49 -0.01
CA CYS A 88 10.76 4.47 -1.05
C CYS A 88 11.99 5.35 -0.76
N LYS A 89 12.45 5.43 0.50
CA LYS A 89 13.70 6.15 0.83
C LYS A 89 14.93 5.29 0.86
N LEU A 90 14.78 3.96 0.98
CA LEU A 90 15.92 3.07 0.95
C LEU A 90 16.61 3.13 -0.41
N SER A 91 17.94 3.19 -0.40
CA SER A 91 18.75 2.89 -1.57
C SER A 91 18.66 1.41 -1.92
N GLU A 92 19.00 1.05 -3.16
CA GLU A 92 19.00 -0.35 -3.61
C GLU A 92 19.87 -1.25 -2.72
N LYS A 93 21.04 -0.76 -2.30
CA LYS A 93 21.93 -1.47 -1.37
C LYS A 93 21.31 -1.67 0.02
N GLU A 94 20.52 -0.71 0.50
CA GLU A 94 19.84 -0.85 1.79
C GLU A 94 18.67 -1.82 1.72
N LYS A 95 17.95 -1.88 0.59
CA LYS A 95 16.89 -2.86 0.38
C LYS A 95 17.41 -4.30 0.44
N GLU A 96 18.61 -4.57 -0.07
CA GLU A 96 19.26 -5.89 0.02
C GLU A 96 19.45 -6.38 1.46
N ASN A 97 19.43 -5.49 2.46
CA ASN A 97 19.54 -5.87 3.86
C ASN A 97 18.27 -6.52 4.41
N TYR A 98 17.14 -6.43 3.72
CA TYR A 98 15.84 -6.85 4.22
C TYR A 98 15.12 -7.71 3.18
N THR A 99 14.42 -8.74 3.63
CA THR A 99 13.46 -9.43 2.78
C THR A 99 12.06 -8.82 2.90
N HIS A 100 11.76 -8.19 4.05
CA HIS A 100 10.46 -7.58 4.33
C HIS A 100 10.58 -6.26 5.09
N ILE A 101 9.55 -5.43 5.01
CA ILE A 101 9.31 -4.31 5.91
C ILE A 101 8.00 -4.58 6.66
N ARG A 102 8.08 -4.62 7.98
CA ARG A 102 6.95 -4.85 8.88
C ARG A 102 6.35 -3.53 9.34
N GLY A 103 5.08 -3.32 9.03
CA GLY A 103 4.30 -2.24 9.62
C GLY A 103 3.55 -2.76 10.84
N THR A 104 3.73 -2.13 11.99
CA THR A 104 3.04 -2.43 13.24
C THR A 104 2.29 -1.21 13.74
N LEU A 105 1.03 -1.39 14.13
CA LEU A 105 0.20 -0.37 14.78
C LEU A 105 0.01 -0.78 16.24
N LEU A 106 0.35 0.12 17.16
CA LEU A 106 0.10 -0.03 18.59
C LEU A 106 -0.97 0.98 19.03
N TYR A 107 -2.13 0.46 19.41
CA TYR A 107 -3.28 1.25 19.87
C TYR A 107 -3.18 1.53 21.37
N ASP A 108 -3.90 2.57 21.84
CA ASP A 108 -3.87 3.01 23.24
C ASP A 108 -4.37 1.95 24.24
N ASN A 109 -5.21 1.02 23.78
CA ASN A 109 -5.66 -0.14 24.57
C ASN A 109 -4.62 -1.27 24.66
N GLY A 110 -3.44 -1.09 24.07
CA GLY A 110 -2.38 -2.09 24.00
C GLY A 110 -2.55 -3.12 22.87
N GLU A 111 -3.61 -3.04 22.08
CA GLU A 111 -3.80 -3.90 20.90
C GLU A 111 -2.71 -3.62 19.87
N LYS A 112 -2.22 -4.68 19.23
CA LYS A 112 -1.26 -4.59 18.13
C LYS A 112 -1.81 -5.21 16.86
N PHE A 113 -1.54 -4.57 15.74
CA PHE A 113 -1.71 -5.15 14.41
C PHE A 113 -0.41 -5.02 13.64
N SER A 114 0.14 -6.14 13.19
CA SER A 114 1.39 -6.19 12.43
C SER A 114 1.15 -6.87 11.10
N LYS A 115 1.76 -6.35 10.03
CA LYS A 115 1.78 -7.01 8.72
C LYS A 115 3.14 -6.85 8.06
N ASP A 116 3.62 -7.95 7.49
CA ASP A 116 4.84 -8.00 6.69
C ASP A 116 4.51 -7.72 5.23
N TYR A 117 5.37 -6.92 4.59
CA TYR A 117 5.35 -6.68 3.15
C TYR A 117 6.74 -6.98 2.62
N SER A 118 6.85 -7.92 1.70
CA SER A 118 8.12 -8.25 1.04
C SER A 118 8.62 -7.07 0.22
N ILE A 119 9.94 -7.00 0.04
CA ILE A 119 10.55 -6.00 -0.86
C ILE A 119 10.01 -6.16 -2.29
N GLU A 120 9.72 -7.39 -2.74
CA GLU A 120 9.15 -7.68 -4.06
C GLU A 120 7.73 -7.13 -4.22
N GLU A 121 6.85 -7.30 -3.23
CA GLU A 121 5.51 -6.70 -3.23
C GLU A 121 5.59 -5.16 -3.29
N LEU A 122 6.52 -4.56 -2.54
CA LEU A 122 6.69 -3.11 -2.50
C LEU A 122 7.24 -2.54 -3.82
N GLU A 123 8.16 -3.25 -4.48
CA GLU A 123 8.61 -2.93 -5.84
C GLU A 123 7.47 -3.06 -6.85
N THR A 124 6.64 -4.11 -6.70
CA THR A 124 5.45 -4.31 -7.55
C THR A 124 4.49 -3.13 -7.41
N VAL A 125 4.20 -2.70 -6.18
CA VAL A 125 3.36 -1.50 -5.91
C VAL A 125 3.98 -0.25 -6.53
N LYS A 126 5.28 -0.03 -6.34
CA LYS A 126 6.00 1.13 -6.92
C LYS A 126 5.87 1.18 -8.44
N ASN A 127 6.05 0.05 -9.12
CA ASN A 127 5.89 -0.01 -10.58
C ASN A 127 4.45 0.21 -11.00
N LYS A 128 3.48 -0.34 -10.26
CA LYS A 128 2.05 -0.21 -10.53
C LYS A 128 1.52 1.20 -10.27
N LEU A 129 2.16 1.98 -9.40
CA LEU A 129 1.82 3.40 -9.20
C LEU A 129 2.08 4.25 -10.45
N LEU A 130 2.94 3.84 -11.38
CA LEU A 130 3.09 4.53 -12.67
C LEU A 130 1.79 4.47 -13.49
N ILE A 131 1.04 3.37 -13.39
CA ILE A 131 -0.28 3.25 -14.04
C ILE A 131 -1.29 4.15 -13.34
N VAL A 132 -1.23 4.25 -12.01
CA VAL A 132 -2.07 5.18 -11.23
C VAL A 132 -1.82 6.62 -11.65
N ASP A 133 -0.56 7.03 -11.77
CA ASP A 133 -0.18 8.37 -12.24
C ASP A 133 -0.70 8.63 -13.65
N LYS A 134 -0.63 7.63 -14.54
CA LYS A 134 -1.21 7.73 -15.89
C LYS A 134 -2.72 7.93 -15.84
N VAL A 135 -3.45 7.14 -15.04
CA VAL A 135 -4.91 7.29 -14.87
C VAL A 135 -5.27 8.68 -14.36
N VAL A 136 -4.61 9.14 -13.30
CA VAL A 136 -4.86 10.48 -12.73
C VAL A 136 -4.55 11.58 -13.74
N SER A 137 -3.48 11.43 -14.52
CA SER A 137 -3.11 12.37 -15.60
C SER A 137 -4.17 12.41 -16.71
N LEU A 138 -4.69 11.25 -17.13
CA LEU A 138 -5.74 11.19 -18.15
C LEU A 138 -7.03 11.85 -17.68
N ILE A 139 -7.44 11.64 -16.43
CA ILE A 139 -8.60 12.33 -15.83
C ILE A 139 -8.34 13.84 -15.78
N LYS A 140 -7.16 14.25 -15.27
CA LYS A 140 -6.76 15.67 -15.16
C LYS A 140 -6.79 16.38 -16.52
N ASN A 141 -6.36 15.71 -17.57
CA ASN A 141 -6.32 16.23 -18.93
C ASN A 141 -7.60 15.97 -19.73
N LYS A 142 -8.63 15.37 -19.11
CA LYS A 142 -9.91 15.02 -19.75
C LYS A 142 -9.74 14.12 -20.97
N ASN A 143 -8.70 13.28 -20.99
CA ASN A 143 -8.45 12.32 -22.06
C ASN A 143 -9.17 10.99 -21.76
N PHE A 144 -10.49 11.05 -21.87
CA PHE A 144 -11.38 9.97 -21.50
C PHE A 144 -11.37 8.79 -22.48
N ILE A 145 -10.97 9.04 -23.73
CA ILE A 145 -10.79 7.98 -24.74
C ILE A 145 -9.64 7.06 -24.31
N GLU A 146 -8.46 7.63 -24.02
CA GLU A 146 -7.32 6.83 -23.55
C GLU A 146 -7.56 6.22 -22.16
N LEU A 147 -8.29 6.92 -21.27
CA LEU A 147 -8.68 6.34 -19.98
C LEU A 147 -9.50 5.06 -20.20
N LYS A 148 -10.44 5.11 -21.14
CA LYS A 148 -11.30 3.97 -21.46
C LYS A 148 -10.51 2.77 -21.99
N ASP A 149 -9.46 3.03 -22.76
CA ASP A 149 -8.58 1.99 -23.32
C ASP A 149 -7.72 1.30 -22.25
N LEU A 150 -7.48 1.93 -21.09
CA LEU A 150 -6.81 1.30 -19.95
C LEU A 150 -7.72 0.34 -19.16
N LEU A 151 -9.03 0.53 -19.22
CA LEU A 151 -9.99 -0.30 -18.49
C LEU A 151 -9.97 -1.72 -19.10
N ASN A 152 -9.83 -2.76 -18.28
CA ASN A 152 -9.88 -4.13 -18.80
C ASN A 152 -11.31 -4.56 -19.17
N ASP A 153 -11.45 -5.65 -19.94
CA ASP A 153 -12.74 -6.27 -20.26
C ASP A 153 -12.89 -7.66 -19.60
N GLN A 154 -12.14 -7.94 -18.53
CA GLN A 154 -12.19 -9.25 -17.90
C GLN A 154 -13.53 -9.47 -17.19
N GLU A 155 -14.04 -10.69 -17.30
CA GLU A 155 -15.37 -11.06 -16.80
C GLU A 155 -15.54 -10.82 -15.29
N SER A 156 -14.49 -11.08 -14.51
CA SER A 156 -14.47 -10.87 -13.05
C SER A 156 -14.65 -9.42 -12.61
N PHE A 157 -14.46 -8.46 -13.53
CA PHE A 157 -14.54 -7.03 -13.25
C PHE A 157 -15.37 -6.29 -14.31
N ARG A 158 -16.40 -6.92 -14.89
CA ARG A 158 -17.26 -6.24 -15.85
C ARG A 158 -18.00 -5.06 -15.22
N TYR A 159 -17.75 -3.87 -15.75
CA TYR A 159 -18.55 -2.67 -15.58
C TYR A 159 -18.76 -1.99 -16.92
N ASP A 160 -19.80 -1.16 -17.02
CA ASP A 160 -19.99 -0.34 -18.21
C ASP A 160 -18.93 0.78 -18.23
N LYS A 161 -17.91 0.57 -19.06
CA LYS A 161 -16.82 1.54 -19.25
C LYS A 161 -17.33 2.89 -19.76
N ASN A 162 -18.37 2.90 -20.60
CA ASN A 162 -18.93 4.16 -21.10
C ASN A 162 -19.64 4.90 -19.98
N GLU A 163 -20.42 4.17 -19.18
CA GLU A 163 -21.11 4.75 -18.03
C GLU A 163 -20.11 5.34 -17.02
N LEU A 164 -19.06 4.59 -16.66
CA LEU A 164 -18.00 5.06 -15.76
C LEU A 164 -17.38 6.36 -16.27
N VAL A 165 -16.93 6.37 -17.53
CA VAL A 165 -16.31 7.56 -18.14
C VAL A 165 -17.28 8.74 -18.18
N THR A 166 -18.53 8.50 -18.56
CA THR A 166 -19.58 9.53 -18.58
C THR A 166 -19.82 10.10 -17.18
N ASN A 167 -19.79 9.27 -16.14
CA ASN A 167 -19.98 9.71 -14.77
C ASN A 167 -18.80 10.55 -14.28
N ILE A 168 -17.56 10.16 -14.60
CA ILE A 168 -16.37 10.98 -14.30
C ILE A 168 -16.48 12.33 -15.02
N GLU A 169 -16.83 12.34 -16.30
CA GLU A 169 -17.01 13.58 -17.07
C GLU A 169 -18.04 14.53 -16.44
N LYS A 170 -19.17 13.99 -15.97
CA LYS A 170 -20.26 14.77 -15.38
C LYS A 170 -19.87 15.44 -14.07
N VAL A 171 -19.03 14.79 -13.25
CA VAL A 171 -18.70 15.31 -11.92
C VAL A 171 -17.50 16.25 -11.91
N GLU A 172 -16.65 16.24 -12.95
CA GLU A 172 -15.47 17.13 -13.04
C GLU A 172 -15.79 18.60 -12.68
N PRO A 173 -16.88 19.23 -13.17
CA PRO A 173 -17.21 20.61 -12.83
C PRO A 173 -17.52 20.84 -11.35
N GLU A 174 -18.05 19.84 -10.65
CA GLU A 174 -18.47 19.93 -9.24
C GLU A 174 -17.26 19.83 -8.30
N PHE A 175 -16.28 19.00 -8.64
CA PHE A 175 -15.10 18.77 -7.81
C PHE A 175 -13.94 19.73 -8.15
N GLY A 176 -13.95 20.35 -9.33
CA GLY A 176 -12.90 21.28 -9.79
C GLY A 176 -11.64 20.56 -10.29
N ASN A 177 -10.60 21.30 -10.67
CA ASN A 177 -9.42 20.68 -11.30
C ASN A 177 -8.61 19.85 -10.30
N ILE A 178 -7.96 18.80 -10.80
CA ILE A 178 -7.03 17.98 -10.02
C ILE A 178 -5.74 18.75 -9.74
N LYS A 179 -5.40 18.88 -8.46
CA LYS A 179 -4.11 19.38 -7.99
C LYS A 179 -3.10 18.24 -7.94
N GLU A 180 -3.42 17.20 -7.19
CA GLU A 180 -2.51 16.09 -6.91
C GLU A 180 -3.27 14.81 -6.52
N TYR A 181 -2.59 13.68 -6.60
CA TYR A 181 -3.03 12.42 -6.02
C TYR A 181 -2.14 12.06 -4.84
N ARG A 182 -2.75 11.59 -3.75
CA ARG A 182 -2.01 11.09 -2.57
C ARG A 182 -2.38 9.64 -2.31
N LEU A 183 -1.37 8.78 -2.32
CA LEU A 183 -1.49 7.38 -1.91
C LEU A 183 -1.82 7.28 -0.40
N PHE A 184 -2.88 6.57 -0.08
CA PHE A 184 -3.28 6.22 1.29
C PHE A 184 -2.79 4.85 1.74
N GLY A 185 -2.60 3.91 0.80
CA GLY A 185 -2.09 2.57 1.07
C GLY A 185 -2.48 1.59 -0.02
N PHE A 186 -2.23 0.31 0.19
CA PHE A 186 -2.56 -0.74 -0.78
C PHE A 186 -2.92 -2.05 -0.09
N LYS A 187 -3.53 -2.96 -0.86
CA LYS A 187 -3.89 -4.30 -0.41
C LYS A 187 -3.76 -5.30 -1.54
N PHE A 188 -3.08 -6.41 -1.26
CA PHE A 188 -3.13 -7.62 -2.07
C PHE A 188 -4.30 -8.50 -1.59
N SER A 189 -5.08 -9.01 -2.53
CA SER A 189 -6.24 -9.86 -2.27
C SER A 189 -6.48 -10.80 -3.45
N TYR A 190 -7.40 -11.75 -3.32
CA TYR A 190 -7.76 -12.67 -4.40
C TYR A 190 -9.24 -12.54 -4.76
N ALA A 191 -9.56 -12.60 -6.05
CA ALA A 191 -10.91 -12.84 -6.54
C ALA A 191 -10.91 -14.10 -7.43
N GLY A 192 -11.41 -15.19 -6.86
CA GLY A 192 -11.14 -16.52 -7.39
C GLY A 192 -9.64 -16.82 -7.30
N ASP A 193 -9.05 -17.27 -8.41
CA ASP A 193 -7.63 -17.60 -8.51
C ASP A 193 -6.75 -16.41 -8.91
N ASN A 194 -7.35 -15.24 -9.18
CA ASN A 194 -6.62 -14.06 -9.62
C ASN A 194 -6.23 -13.20 -8.42
N GLU A 195 -4.93 -12.94 -8.30
CA GLU A 195 -4.41 -11.96 -7.37
C GLU A 195 -4.71 -10.54 -7.86
N ILE A 196 -5.08 -9.66 -6.93
CA ILE A 196 -5.47 -8.29 -7.19
C ILE A 196 -4.76 -7.38 -6.21
N LEU A 197 -4.10 -6.38 -6.78
CA LEU A 197 -3.58 -5.25 -6.05
C LEU A 197 -4.61 -4.12 -6.11
N LYS A 198 -5.18 -3.76 -4.97
CA LYS A 198 -5.96 -2.52 -4.81
C LYS A 198 -5.07 -1.43 -4.23
N ILE A 199 -4.95 -0.33 -4.95
CA ILE A 199 -4.27 0.89 -4.50
C ILE A 199 -5.34 1.89 -4.07
N TYR A 200 -5.22 2.41 -2.85
CA TYR A 200 -6.13 3.40 -2.28
C TYR A 200 -5.47 4.76 -2.27
N GLY A 201 -6.20 5.80 -2.65
CA GLY A 201 -5.74 7.16 -2.48
C GLY A 201 -6.85 8.18 -2.52
N VAL A 202 -6.43 9.45 -2.49
CA VAL A 202 -7.31 10.60 -2.60
C VAL A 202 -6.79 11.49 -3.72
N VAL A 203 -7.70 12.02 -4.51
CA VAL A 203 -7.40 13.06 -5.48
C VAL A 203 -7.78 14.40 -4.84
N LEU A 204 -6.79 15.25 -4.64
CA LEU A 204 -7.02 16.59 -4.15
C LEU A 204 -7.40 17.50 -5.31
N ARG A 205 -8.43 18.31 -5.10
CA ARG A 205 -8.97 19.19 -6.14
C ARG A 205 -9.19 20.61 -5.63
N ASP A 206 -9.57 21.49 -6.54
CA ASP A 206 -9.86 22.89 -6.23
C ASP A 206 -11.08 23.07 -5.31
N LYS A 207 -12.13 22.25 -5.49
CA LYS A 207 -13.39 22.39 -4.74
C LYS A 207 -13.57 21.28 -3.72
N ASN A 208 -13.62 20.03 -4.18
CA ASN A 208 -13.89 18.88 -3.32
C ASN A 208 -12.88 17.76 -3.61
N ASN A 209 -12.23 17.26 -2.57
CA ASN A 209 -11.37 16.09 -2.66
C ASN A 209 -12.27 14.84 -2.71
N HIS A 210 -11.82 13.79 -3.36
CA HIS A 210 -12.54 12.51 -3.40
C HIS A 210 -11.59 11.34 -3.37
N GLU A 211 -12.08 10.18 -2.93
CA GLU A 211 -11.31 8.95 -2.89
C GLU A 211 -11.25 8.32 -4.28
N LEU A 212 -10.07 7.82 -4.62
CA LEU A 212 -9.81 7.10 -5.86
C LEU A 212 -9.11 5.80 -5.51
N SER A 213 -9.73 4.68 -5.87
CA SER A 213 -9.12 3.37 -5.73
C SER A 213 -8.98 2.69 -7.08
N ILE A 214 -7.83 2.08 -7.33
CA ILE A 214 -7.52 1.40 -8.59
C ILE A 214 -7.17 -0.06 -8.30
N TYR A 215 -7.79 -0.97 -9.04
CA TYR A 215 -7.56 -2.40 -8.95
C TYR A 215 -6.71 -2.82 -10.14
N LEU A 216 -5.66 -3.57 -9.88
CA LEU A 216 -4.63 -3.95 -10.84
C LEU A 216 -4.34 -5.45 -10.69
N ASP A 217 -4.01 -6.09 -11.80
CA ASP A 217 -3.33 -7.38 -11.75
C ASP A 217 -1.85 -7.09 -11.43
N PRO A 218 -1.32 -7.53 -10.26
CA PRO A 218 0.06 -7.26 -9.89
C PRO A 218 1.07 -7.94 -10.82
N ASN A 219 0.68 -9.06 -11.44
CA ASN A 219 1.53 -9.93 -12.26
C ASN A 219 1.46 -9.57 -13.76
N SER A 220 0.41 -8.88 -14.21
CA SER A 220 0.28 -8.44 -15.60
C SER A 220 1.34 -7.39 -15.96
N LYS A 221 2.01 -7.57 -17.10
CA LYS A 221 2.91 -6.56 -17.68
C LYS A 221 2.18 -5.52 -18.53
N LYS A 222 0.87 -5.71 -18.75
CA LYS A 222 0.08 -4.75 -19.52
C LYS A 222 -0.20 -3.51 -18.68
N GLU A 223 -0.24 -2.37 -19.35
CA GLU A 223 -0.76 -1.13 -18.79
C GLU A 223 -2.29 -1.17 -18.84
N GLU A 224 -2.90 -1.94 -17.94
CA GLU A 224 -4.35 -2.06 -17.82
C GLU A 224 -4.77 -1.97 -16.36
N ILE A 225 -6.00 -1.48 -16.13
CA ILE A 225 -6.63 -1.45 -14.81
C ILE A 225 -7.84 -2.38 -14.81
N LEU A 226 -7.93 -3.21 -13.77
CA LEU A 226 -9.04 -4.14 -13.60
C LEU A 226 -10.33 -3.40 -13.27
N LYS A 227 -10.24 -2.38 -12.41
CA LYS A 227 -11.39 -1.58 -11.97
C LYS A 227 -10.91 -0.22 -11.49
N LEU A 228 -11.74 0.80 -11.73
CA LEU A 228 -11.58 2.14 -11.18
C LEU A 228 -12.77 2.42 -10.25
N ASP A 229 -12.51 2.45 -8.95
CA ASP A 229 -13.48 2.92 -7.95
C ASP A 229 -13.27 4.42 -7.77
N TYR A 230 -14.14 5.17 -8.42
CA TYR A 230 -14.21 6.62 -8.34
C TYR A 230 -15.42 6.96 -7.45
N GLU A 231 -15.20 6.94 -6.13
CA GLU A 231 -16.28 7.21 -5.18
C GLU A 231 -16.60 8.71 -5.19
N LEU A 232 -17.86 9.03 -5.56
CA LEU A 232 -18.40 10.37 -5.71
C LEU A 232 -19.20 10.79 -4.48
#